data_AF-A0A7S0MT63-F1
#
_entry.id   AF-A0A7S0MT63-F1
#
_cell.length_a   1.000
_cell.length_b   1.000
_cell.length_c   1.000
_cell.angle_alpha   90.00
_cell.angle_beta   90.00
_cell.angle_gamma   90.00
#
_symmetry.space_group_name_H-M   'P 1'
#
loop_
_entity.id
_entity.type
_entity.pdbx_description
1 polymer ?
#
loop_
_entity_poly.entity_id
_entity_poly.type
_entity_poly.pdbx_seq_one_letter_code
_entity_poly.pdbx_strand_id
1 'polypeptide(L)'
;FSEVVDIVENREFWRKSKALVELCGPIMNLLRMADSDIPCTGKVYHENFKLGKILQSMTDSSEFDFIPRTVCTDIQSKWLARWTDLHNPLHGAGYCLDPEFHAHDHVACPEALTDFFTMCDKIHGEGSAGSAKAQLDWLLLAMLLQSEERHYVFKRDHLDKCSKDGPRGMV
;
A
#
# COMPACT_ATOMS: atom_id res chain seq x y z
N PHE A 1 31.62 -29.99 6.08
CA PHE A 1 30.24 -29.73 6.54
C PHE A 1 30.16 -28.66 7.63
N SER A 2 31.14 -28.52 8.53
CA SER A 2 31.18 -27.45 9.55
C SER A 2 31.14 -26.03 8.98
N GLU A 3 31.93 -25.76 7.94
CA GLU A 3 32.01 -24.44 7.29
C GLU A 3 30.68 -24.00 6.65
N VAL A 4 29.90 -24.95 6.12
CA VAL A 4 28.57 -24.66 5.56
C VAL A 4 27.58 -24.30 6.66
N VAL A 5 27.67 -24.96 7.82
CA VAL A 5 26.83 -24.64 8.99
C VAL A 5 27.15 -23.24 9.51
N ASP A 6 28.42 -22.87 9.60
CA ASP A 6 28.83 -21.53 10.05
C ASP A 6 28.34 -20.40 9.12
N ILE A 7 28.32 -20.65 7.81
CA ILE A 7 27.77 -19.69 6.83
C ILE A 7 26.25 -19.61 6.94
N VAL A 8 25.56 -20.75 7.04
CA VAL A 8 24.09 -20.81 7.13
C VAL A 8 23.57 -20.27 8.47
N GLU A 9 24.34 -20.35 9.55
CA GLU A 9 23.92 -19.83 10.85
C GLU A 9 24.36 -18.37 11.10
N ASN A 10 25.00 -17.73 10.12
CA ASN A 10 25.46 -16.36 10.25
C ASN A 10 24.27 -15.37 10.31
N ARG A 11 23.90 -14.97 11.52
CA ARG A 11 22.78 -14.03 11.77
C ARG A 11 22.98 -12.67 11.12
N GLU A 12 24.22 -12.17 11.04
CA GLU A 12 24.50 -10.87 10.46
C GLU A 12 24.29 -10.87 8.94
N PHE A 13 24.74 -11.95 8.28
CA PHE A 13 24.47 -12.18 6.86
C PHE A 13 22.96 -12.18 6.59
N TRP A 14 22.18 -13.00 7.30
CA TRP A 14 20.74 -13.06 7.07
C TRP A 14 20.00 -11.77 7.40
N ARG A 15 20.44 -11.03 8.42
CA ARG A 15 19.88 -9.70 8.71
C ARG A 15 20.12 -8.73 7.55
N LYS A 16 21.33 -8.70 6.99
CA LYS A 16 21.66 -7.89 5.81
C LYS A 16 20.87 -8.32 4.58
N SER A 17 20.78 -9.63 4.32
CA SER A 17 20.01 -10.18 3.21
C SER A 17 18.52 -9.87 3.32
N LYS A 18 17.94 -9.97 4.53
CA LYS A 18 16.54 -9.63 4.76
C LYS A 18 16.27 -8.16 4.45
N ALA A 19 17.11 -7.24 4.96
CA ALA A 19 16.99 -5.82 4.67
C ALA A 19 17.08 -5.51 3.17
N LEU A 20 17.99 -6.19 2.45
CA LEU A 20 18.13 -6.03 1.00
C LEU A 20 16.88 -6.52 0.27
N VAL A 21 16.32 -7.68 0.66
CA VAL A 21 15.10 -8.23 0.04
C VAL A 21 13.90 -7.32 0.30
N GLU A 22 13.76 -6.78 1.51
CA GLU A 22 12.69 -5.84 1.86
C GLU A 22 12.79 -4.54 1.04
N LEU A 23 14.00 -4.06 0.77
CA LEU A 23 14.24 -2.89 -0.09
C LEU A 23 13.98 -3.19 -1.57
N CYS A 24 14.48 -4.33 -2.07
CA CYS A 24 14.38 -4.69 -3.49
C CYS A 24 12.96 -5.13 -3.88
N GLY A 25 12.16 -5.65 -2.95
CA GLY A 25 10.80 -6.16 -3.22
C GLY A 25 9.90 -5.12 -3.90
N PRO A 26 9.67 -3.94 -3.31
CA PRO A 26 8.87 -2.87 -3.92
C PRO A 26 9.43 -2.40 -5.27
N ILE A 27 10.76 -2.34 -5.41
CA ILE A 27 11.42 -1.94 -6.66
C ILE A 27 11.11 -2.94 -7.78
N MET A 28 11.25 -4.24 -7.49
CA MET A 28 10.94 -5.30 -8.45
C MET A 28 9.46 -5.32 -8.81
N ASN A 29 8.56 -5.04 -7.85
CA ASN A 29 7.13 -4.90 -8.13
C ASN A 29 6.84 -3.70 -9.03
N LEU A 30 7.46 -2.55 -8.78
CA LEU A 30 7.33 -1.36 -9.62
C LEU A 30 7.78 -1.62 -11.06
N LEU A 31 8.96 -2.23 -11.23
CA LEU A 31 9.47 -2.58 -12.56
C LEU A 31 8.55 -3.58 -13.28
N ARG A 32 8.07 -4.62 -12.56
CA ARG A 32 7.11 -5.57 -13.11
C ARG A 32 5.82 -4.90 -13.55
N MET A 33 5.28 -3.98 -12.75
CA MET A 33 4.04 -3.26 -13.07
C MET A 33 4.23 -2.35 -14.29
N ALA A 34 5.37 -1.65 -14.37
CA ALA A 34 5.72 -0.83 -15.52
C ALA A 34 5.81 -1.65 -16.82
N ASP A 35 6.27 -2.90 -16.74
CA ASP A 35 6.36 -3.83 -17.88
C ASP A 35 5.05 -4.60 -18.15
N SER A 36 4.00 -4.42 -17.35
CA SER A 36 2.75 -5.16 -17.48
C SER A 36 1.65 -4.36 -18.17
N ASP A 37 0.77 -5.05 -18.92
CA ASP A 37 -0.40 -4.44 -19.57
C ASP A 37 -1.62 -4.32 -18.62
N ILE A 38 -1.42 -4.48 -17.31
CA ILE A 38 -2.49 -4.48 -16.31
C ILE A 38 -2.72 -3.05 -15.83
N PRO A 39 -3.97 -2.59 -15.58
CA PRO A 39 -4.21 -1.31 -14.93
C PRO A 39 -3.54 -1.27 -13.54
N CYS A 40 -2.40 -0.60 -13.47
CA CYS A 40 -1.54 -0.58 -12.28
C CYS A 40 -1.30 0.83 -11.72
N THR A 41 -1.98 1.84 -12.25
CA THR A 41 -1.79 3.26 -11.91
C THR A 41 -1.82 3.53 -10.40
N GLY A 42 -2.83 3.00 -9.68
CA GLY A 42 -2.91 3.13 -8.21
C GLY A 42 -1.90 2.28 -7.45
N LYS A 43 -1.56 1.11 -8.00
CA LYS A 43 -0.58 0.18 -7.42
C LYS A 43 0.85 0.73 -7.49
N VAL A 44 1.17 1.45 -8.57
CA VAL A 44 2.44 2.18 -8.72
C VAL A 44 2.60 3.21 -7.61
N TYR A 45 1.54 3.94 -7.26
CA TYR A 45 1.58 4.84 -6.10
C TYR A 45 1.85 4.07 -4.80
N HIS A 46 1.09 3.00 -4.55
CA HIS A 46 1.23 2.23 -3.31
C HIS A 46 2.65 1.65 -3.13
N GLU A 47 3.21 0.99 -4.12
CA GLU A 47 4.52 0.33 -3.99
C GLU A 47 5.64 1.35 -3.78
N ASN A 48 5.57 2.52 -4.43
CA ASN A 48 6.51 3.60 -4.15
C ASN A 48 6.33 4.21 -2.76
N PHE A 49 5.10 4.40 -2.30
CA PHE A 49 4.82 4.87 -0.94
C PHE A 49 5.38 3.90 0.10
N LYS A 50 5.21 2.59 -0.12
CA LYS A 50 5.77 1.53 0.72
C LYS A 50 7.30 1.56 0.74
N LEU A 51 7.93 1.75 -0.42
CA LEU A 51 9.38 1.94 -0.52
C LEU A 51 9.84 3.15 0.30
N GLY A 52 9.13 4.28 0.21
CA GLY A 52 9.40 5.47 1.02
C GLY A 52 9.32 5.22 2.53
N LYS A 53 8.34 4.42 2.99
CA LYS A 53 8.22 4.02 4.40
C LYS A 53 9.37 3.13 4.86
N ILE A 54 9.80 2.19 4.02
CA ILE A 54 10.95 1.33 4.31
C ILE A 54 12.21 2.19 4.44
N LEU A 55 12.44 3.13 3.52
CA LEU A 55 13.60 4.03 3.58
C LEU A 55 13.59 4.96 4.80
N GLN A 56 12.41 5.47 5.21
CA GLN A 56 12.28 6.20 6.47
C GLN A 56 12.65 5.32 7.67
N SER A 57 12.14 4.08 7.72
CA SER A 57 12.48 3.14 8.79
C SER A 57 13.97 2.79 8.82
N MET A 58 14.65 2.75 7.66
CA MET A 58 16.10 2.53 7.57
C MET A 58 16.93 3.68 8.15
N THR A 59 16.40 4.90 8.14
CA THR A 59 17.07 6.07 8.69
C THR A 59 16.80 6.25 10.19
N ASP A 60 15.60 5.89 10.63
CA ASP A 60 15.09 6.17 11.98
C ASP A 60 15.25 4.99 12.96
N SER A 61 15.28 3.74 12.47
CA SER A 61 15.35 2.54 13.30
C SER A 61 16.79 2.09 13.57
N SER A 62 17.06 1.66 14.81
CA SER A 62 18.32 1.00 15.20
C SER A 62 18.47 -0.41 14.60
N GLU A 63 17.41 -0.96 14.00
CA GLU A 63 17.47 -2.26 13.32
C GLU A 63 18.49 -2.27 12.17
N PHE A 64 18.69 -1.10 11.53
CA PHE A 64 19.56 -0.92 10.36
C PHE A 64 20.92 -0.30 10.69
N ASP A 65 21.35 -0.28 11.96
CA ASP A 65 22.64 0.30 12.40
C ASP A 65 23.88 -0.30 11.71
N PHE A 66 23.74 -1.47 11.08
CA PHE A 66 24.80 -2.10 10.30
C PHE A 66 25.06 -1.45 8.93
N ILE A 67 24.15 -0.60 8.46
CA ILE A 67 24.30 0.17 7.23
C ILE A 67 24.78 1.57 7.62
N PRO A 68 25.88 2.07 7.04
CA PRO A 68 26.32 3.43 7.28
C PRO A 68 25.20 4.43 6.94
N ARG A 69 24.93 5.37 7.84
CA ARG A 69 23.87 6.38 7.67
C ARG A 69 24.01 7.18 6.37
N THR A 70 25.24 7.42 5.92
CA THR A 70 25.53 8.07 4.63
C THR A 70 24.94 7.32 3.44
N VAL A 71 25.00 5.98 3.46
CA VAL A 71 24.42 5.13 2.42
C VAL A 71 22.90 5.18 2.47
N CYS A 72 22.30 5.15 3.66
CA CYS A 72 20.84 5.28 3.81
C CYS A 72 20.35 6.64 3.25
N THR A 73 21.02 7.74 3.58
CA THR A 73 20.67 9.07 3.07
C THR A 73 20.86 9.19 1.55
N ASP A 74 21.90 8.55 1.00
CA ASP A 74 22.14 8.53 -0.44
C ASP A 74 21.06 7.75 -1.19
N ILE A 75 20.60 6.61 -0.64
CA ILE A 75 19.51 5.84 -1.22
C ILE A 75 18.19 6.63 -1.13
N GLN A 76 17.92 7.25 0.03
CA GLN A 76 16.72 8.04 0.24
C GLN A 76 16.64 9.25 -0.70
N SER A 77 17.76 9.96 -0.91
CA SER A 77 17.81 11.09 -1.85
C SER A 77 17.61 10.64 -3.31
N LYS A 78 18.20 9.50 -3.71
CA LYS A 78 17.97 8.92 -5.05
C LYS A 78 16.52 8.51 -5.25
N TRP A 79 15.90 7.89 -4.25
CA TRP A 79 14.49 7.56 -4.28
C TRP A 79 13.63 8.82 -4.39
N LEU A 80 13.88 9.84 -3.58
CA LEU A 80 13.08 11.07 -3.60
C LEU A 80 13.16 11.79 -4.95
N ALA A 81 14.34 11.83 -5.57
CA ALA A 81 14.50 12.38 -6.92
C ALA A 81 13.65 11.59 -7.93
N ARG A 82 13.71 10.25 -7.89
CA ARG A 82 12.91 9.40 -8.78
C ARG A 82 11.42 9.48 -8.52
N TRP A 83 11.02 9.61 -7.25
CA TRP A 83 9.62 9.81 -6.89
C TRP A 83 9.10 11.11 -7.47
N THR A 84 9.85 12.21 -7.30
CA THR A 84 9.49 13.51 -7.88
C THR A 84 9.32 13.45 -9.39
N ASP A 85 10.18 12.71 -10.09
CA ASP A 85 10.12 12.57 -11.56
C ASP A 85 8.96 11.68 -12.04
N LEU A 86 8.68 10.60 -11.32
CA LEU A 86 7.69 9.58 -11.72
C LEU A 86 6.27 9.90 -11.22
N HIS A 87 6.18 10.61 -10.10
CA HIS A 87 4.91 10.89 -9.46
C HIS A 87 4.04 11.79 -10.35
N ASN A 88 2.77 11.43 -10.44
CA ASN A 88 1.76 12.14 -11.20
C ASN A 88 0.45 12.06 -10.40
N PRO A 89 -0.37 13.13 -10.35
CA PRO A 89 -1.68 13.09 -9.70
C PRO A 89 -2.58 11.93 -10.13
N LEU A 90 -2.39 11.41 -11.34
CA LEU A 90 -3.09 10.22 -11.81
C LEU A 90 -2.77 8.96 -10.95
N HIS A 91 -1.53 8.82 -10.47
CA HIS A 91 -1.11 7.72 -9.58
C HIS A 91 -1.82 7.79 -8.22
N GLY A 92 -1.82 8.96 -7.56
CA GLY A 92 -2.50 9.15 -6.28
C GLY A 92 -4.03 9.01 -6.39
N ALA A 93 -4.64 9.57 -7.44
CA ALA A 93 -6.06 9.39 -7.72
C ALA A 93 -6.40 7.91 -8.00
N GLY A 94 -5.57 7.23 -8.78
CA GLY A 94 -5.71 5.80 -9.05
C GLY A 94 -5.66 4.96 -7.78
N TYR A 95 -4.81 5.33 -6.82
CA TYR A 95 -4.71 4.66 -5.52
C TYR A 95 -5.98 4.82 -4.68
N CYS A 96 -6.58 6.01 -4.65
CA CYS A 96 -7.84 6.24 -3.96
C CYS A 96 -9.03 5.50 -4.60
N LEU A 97 -8.99 5.28 -5.92
CA LEU A 97 -10.07 4.63 -6.67
C LEU A 97 -9.95 3.11 -6.73
N ASP A 98 -8.75 2.55 -6.58
CA ASP A 98 -8.51 1.12 -6.67
C ASP A 98 -9.22 0.34 -5.53
N PRO A 99 -10.13 -0.60 -5.85
CA PRO A 99 -10.84 -1.42 -4.86
C PRO A 99 -9.94 -2.18 -3.90
N GLU A 100 -8.71 -2.48 -4.30
CA GLU A 100 -7.72 -3.15 -3.45
C GLU A 100 -7.35 -2.29 -2.23
N PHE A 101 -7.46 -0.97 -2.32
CA PHE A 101 -7.00 -0.03 -1.31
C PHE A 101 -8.11 0.73 -0.59
N HIS A 102 -9.40 0.48 -0.87
CA HIS A 102 -10.53 1.18 -0.23
C HIS A 102 -10.57 1.07 1.30
N ALA A 103 -9.97 0.02 1.86
CA ALA A 103 -9.87 -0.16 3.31
C ALA A 103 -8.73 0.65 3.95
N HIS A 104 -7.87 1.29 3.15
CA HIS A 104 -6.79 2.11 3.65
C HIS A 104 -7.31 3.48 4.12
N ASP A 105 -6.65 4.05 5.13
CA ASP A 105 -6.93 5.42 5.55
C ASP A 105 -6.32 6.41 4.55
N HIS A 106 -7.10 6.77 3.54
CA HIS A 106 -6.70 7.76 2.54
C HIS A 106 -6.58 9.17 3.13
N VAL A 107 -7.23 9.46 4.27
CA VAL A 107 -7.15 10.77 4.93
C VAL A 107 -5.79 10.95 5.61
N ALA A 108 -5.22 9.86 6.13
CA ALA A 108 -3.85 9.84 6.64
C ALA A 108 -2.77 9.98 5.52
N CYS A 109 -3.18 9.98 4.25
CA CYS A 109 -2.30 10.14 3.09
C CYS A 109 -2.65 11.43 2.30
N PRO A 110 -2.22 12.61 2.78
CA PRO A 110 -2.63 13.89 2.19
C PRO A 110 -2.16 14.09 0.75
N GLU A 111 -1.03 13.49 0.35
CA GLU A 111 -0.53 13.52 -1.03
C GLU A 111 -1.53 12.83 -1.98
N ALA A 112 -1.86 11.57 -1.72
CA ALA A 112 -2.81 10.81 -2.54
C ALA A 112 -4.19 11.47 -2.60
N LEU A 113 -4.66 12.04 -1.48
CA LEU A 113 -5.94 12.72 -1.44
C LEU A 113 -5.92 14.04 -2.24
N THR A 114 -4.83 14.79 -2.16
CA THR A 114 -4.63 16.01 -2.97
C THR A 114 -4.59 15.71 -4.45
N ASP A 115 -3.90 14.63 -4.83
CA ASP A 115 -3.84 14.14 -6.21
C ASP A 115 -5.21 13.76 -6.75
N PHE A 116 -6.00 13.06 -5.93
CA PHE A 116 -7.37 12.70 -6.27
C PHE A 116 -8.22 13.94 -6.60
N PHE A 117 -8.19 14.95 -5.72
CA PHE A 117 -8.94 16.20 -5.97
C PHE A 117 -8.41 16.95 -7.18
N THR A 118 -7.09 16.99 -7.36
CA THR A 118 -6.46 17.58 -8.56
C THR A 118 -6.96 16.93 -9.84
N MET A 119 -7.13 15.60 -9.84
CA MET A 119 -7.68 14.89 -11.00
C MET A 119 -9.17 15.16 -11.21
N CYS A 120 -9.95 15.27 -10.14
CA CYS A 120 -11.37 15.64 -10.24
C CYS A 120 -11.55 17.04 -10.83
N ASP A 121 -10.77 18.02 -10.37
CA ASP A 121 -10.81 19.40 -10.87
C ASP A 121 -10.43 19.45 -12.36
N LYS A 122 -9.45 18.64 -12.79
CA LYS A 122 -9.07 18.52 -14.21
C LYS A 122 -10.16 17.91 -15.08
N ILE A 123 -10.90 16.93 -14.57
CA ILE A 123 -11.97 16.26 -15.33
C ILE A 123 -13.20 17.16 -15.46
N HIS A 124 -13.55 17.87 -14.39
CA HIS A 124 -14.81 18.62 -14.30
C HIS A 124 -14.66 20.13 -14.54
N GLY A 125 -13.42 20.63 -14.69
CA GLY A 125 -13.08 22.05 -14.85
C GLY A 125 -12.93 22.80 -13.52
N GLU A 126 -12.13 23.86 -13.50
CA GLU A 126 -11.93 24.72 -12.33
C GLU A 126 -13.28 25.30 -11.86
N GLY A 127 -13.64 25.05 -10.58
CA GLY A 127 -14.91 25.49 -9.99
C GLY A 127 -15.96 24.38 -9.77
N SER A 128 -15.64 23.14 -10.11
CA SER A 128 -16.50 21.97 -9.90
C SER A 128 -16.32 21.27 -8.54
N ALA A 129 -15.51 21.82 -7.64
CA ALA A 129 -15.17 21.24 -6.33
C ALA A 129 -16.39 20.78 -5.51
N GLY A 130 -17.54 21.43 -5.66
CA GLY A 130 -18.80 21.00 -5.04
C GLY A 130 -19.36 19.69 -5.60
N SER A 131 -19.26 19.46 -6.92
CA SER A 131 -19.68 18.22 -7.59
C SER A 131 -18.69 17.09 -7.33
N ALA A 132 -17.38 17.37 -7.40
CA ALA A 132 -16.33 16.42 -7.06
C ALA A 132 -16.40 15.97 -5.60
N LYS A 133 -16.64 16.91 -4.67
CA LYS A 133 -16.86 16.61 -3.25
C LYS A 133 -18.14 15.79 -3.03
N ALA A 134 -19.24 16.11 -3.71
CA ALA A 134 -20.45 15.31 -3.62
C ALA A 134 -20.27 13.88 -4.19
N GLN A 135 -19.47 13.71 -5.25
CA GLN A 135 -19.11 12.40 -5.77
C GLN A 135 -18.15 11.65 -4.84
N LEU A 136 -17.21 12.33 -4.19
CA LEU A 136 -16.35 11.72 -3.19
C LEU A 136 -17.15 11.34 -1.94
N ASP A 137 -18.02 12.20 -1.45
CA ASP A 137 -18.92 11.91 -0.33
C ASP A 137 -19.84 10.74 -0.70
N TRP A 138 -20.31 10.66 -1.96
CA TRP A 138 -21.08 9.52 -2.46
C TRP A 138 -20.23 8.25 -2.60
N LEU A 139 -18.99 8.34 -3.10
CA LEU A 139 -18.07 7.21 -3.23
C LEU A 139 -17.63 6.71 -1.84
N LEU A 140 -17.32 7.60 -0.91
CA LEU A 140 -17.01 7.28 0.48
C LEU A 140 -18.22 6.69 1.18
N LEU A 141 -19.42 7.25 0.99
CA LEU A 141 -20.66 6.66 1.50
C LEU A 141 -20.92 5.29 0.88
N ALA A 142 -20.71 5.11 -0.42
CA ALA A 142 -20.86 3.84 -1.12
C ALA A 142 -19.81 2.81 -0.68
N MET A 143 -18.56 3.21 -0.46
CA MET A 143 -17.48 2.37 0.08
C MET A 143 -17.74 1.99 1.54
N LEU A 144 -18.23 2.93 2.36
CA LEU A 144 -18.65 2.68 3.75
C LEU A 144 -19.85 1.74 3.80
N LEU A 145 -20.86 1.95 2.97
CA LEU A 145 -22.02 1.06 2.82
C LEU A 145 -21.59 -0.34 2.33
N GLN A 146 -20.67 -0.44 1.38
CA GLN A 146 -20.09 -1.71 0.94
C GLN A 146 -19.21 -2.37 2.02
N SER A 147 -18.58 -1.60 2.92
CA SER A 147 -17.85 -2.13 4.07
C SER A 147 -18.79 -2.72 5.13
N GLU A 148 -19.94 -2.08 5.36
CA GLU A 148 -20.99 -2.59 6.25
C GLU A 148 -21.65 -3.82 5.66
N GLU A 149 -21.93 -3.84 4.35
CA GLU A 149 -22.44 -5.04 3.67
C GLU A 149 -21.43 -6.19 3.68
N ARG A 150 -20.12 -5.94 3.51
CA ARG A 150 -19.09 -7.00 3.66
C ARG A 150 -19.00 -7.53 5.10
N HIS A 151 -19.14 -6.69 6.12
CA HIS A 151 -19.24 -7.14 7.51
C HIS A 151 -20.55 -7.90 7.79
N TYR A 152 -21.64 -7.55 7.12
CA TYR A 152 -22.92 -8.26 7.22
C TYR A 152 -22.92 -9.60 6.46
N VAL A 153 -22.31 -9.68 5.28
CA VAL A 153 -22.14 -10.92 4.51
C VAL A 153 -21.20 -11.87 5.24
N PHE A 154 -20.08 -11.38 5.78
CA PHE A 154 -19.18 -12.20 6.61
C PHE A 154 -19.84 -12.68 7.91
N LYS A 155 -20.66 -11.84 8.57
CA LYS A 155 -21.46 -12.27 9.74
C LYS A 155 -22.58 -13.24 9.35
N ARG A 156 -23.23 -13.08 8.19
CA ARG A 156 -24.24 -14.04 7.70
C ARG A 156 -23.63 -15.40 7.39
N ASP A 157 -22.48 -15.42 6.72
CA ASP A 157 -21.78 -16.67 6.43
C ASP A 157 -21.25 -17.37 7.69
N HIS A 158 -20.92 -16.61 8.75
CA HIS A 158 -20.56 -17.17 10.05
C HIS A 158 -21.79 -17.61 10.88
N LEU A 159 -22.93 -16.91 10.78
CA LEU A 159 -24.17 -17.27 11.47
C LEU A 159 -24.90 -18.44 10.78
N ASP A 160 -24.87 -18.54 9.46
CA ASP A 160 -25.43 -19.66 8.70
C ASP A 160 -24.58 -20.93 8.83
N LYS A 161 -23.28 -20.81 9.13
CA LYS A 161 -22.43 -21.95 9.52
C LYS A 161 -22.64 -22.39 10.98
N CYS A 162 -22.93 -21.46 11.89
CA CYS A 162 -23.29 -21.81 13.28
C CYS A 162 -24.75 -22.29 13.45
N SER A 163 -25.65 -22.03 12.50
CA SER A 163 -27.04 -22.51 12.54
C SER A 163 -27.20 -23.97 12.08
N LYS A 164 -26.22 -24.53 11.37
CA LYS A 164 -26.29 -25.90 10.84
C LYS A 164 -25.70 -26.99 11.74
N ASP A 165 -25.10 -26.62 12.87
CA ASP A 165 -24.55 -27.58 13.84
C ASP A 165 -25.08 -27.31 15.27
N GLY A 166 -26.22 -27.91 15.60
CA GLY A 166 -26.61 -28.25 16.98
C GLY A 166 -28.12 -28.29 17.27
N PRO A 167 -28.62 -29.14 18.19
CA PRO A 167 -28.20 -30.50 18.55
C PRO A 167 -29.24 -31.56 18.13
N ARG A 168 -28.75 -32.76 17.80
CA ARG A 168 -29.58 -33.98 17.67
C ARG A 168 -30.10 -34.38 19.05
N GLY A 169 -31.41 -34.62 19.14
CA GLY A 169 -32.03 -35.61 20.02
C GLY A 169 -32.29 -35.20 21.48
N MET A 170 -33.58 -35.01 21.80
CA MET A 170 -34.25 -35.64 22.95
C MET A 170 -35.75 -35.33 22.87
N VAL A 171 -36.53 -36.26 22.30
CA VAL A 171 -37.69 -36.99 22.88
C VAL A 171 -38.01 -38.12 21.90
#